data_AF-A0A0Q7BPE7-F1
#
_entry.id   AF-A0A0Q7BPE7-F1
#
_cell.length_a   1.000
_cell.length_b   1.000
_cell.length_c   1.000
_cell.angle_alpha   90.00
_cell.angle_beta   90.00
_cell.angle_gamma   90.00
#
_symmetry.space_group_name_H-M   'P 1'
#
loop_
_entity.id
_entity.type
_entity.pdbx_description
1 polymer ?
#
loop_
_entity_poly.entity_id
_entity_poly.type
_entity_poly.pdbx_seq_one_letter_code
_entity_poly.pdbx_strand_id
1 'polypeptide(L)'
;MRLKPCFLALASTLTMSAFAQPAEPSNGGNCKAQEAALERDMALARSRGQMLRRRELAETLNALQMRCKTPAAAQSREVRIEKLEQEIRTLRSELSHAEEQLRGLKSESP
;
A
#
# COMPACT_ATOMS: atom_id res chain seq x y z
N MET A 1 25.21 -32.04 -60.02
CA MET A 1 24.50 -32.97 -59.12
C MET A 1 23.44 -32.18 -58.35
N ARG A 2 22.20 -32.68 -58.33
CA ARG A 2 21.07 -32.14 -57.53
C ARG A 2 21.02 -32.87 -56.18
N LEU A 3 20.63 -32.15 -55.12
CA LEU A 3 19.90 -32.55 -53.89
C LEU A 3 20.00 -31.35 -52.93
N LYS A 4 19.12 -30.33 -52.98
CA LYS A 4 17.75 -30.20 -52.42
C LYS A 4 17.71 -30.15 -50.87
N PRO A 5 16.87 -29.27 -50.27
CA PRO A 5 17.03 -28.70 -48.94
C PRO A 5 16.31 -29.52 -47.86
N CYS A 6 16.77 -29.44 -46.62
CA CYS A 6 16.08 -30.00 -45.47
C CYS A 6 15.36 -28.92 -44.66
N PHE A 7 14.07 -29.20 -44.54
CA PHE A 7 12.97 -28.55 -43.86
C PHE A 7 13.03 -28.60 -42.31
N LEU A 8 12.22 -27.72 -41.70
CA LEU A 8 11.53 -27.81 -40.39
C LEU A 8 12.38 -27.57 -39.12
N ALA A 9 12.19 -26.47 -38.40
CA ALA A 9 11.11 -26.15 -37.44
C ALA A 9 11.39 -26.67 -36.01
N LEU A 10 10.78 -26.01 -35.02
CA LEU A 10 10.92 -26.10 -33.55
C LEU A 10 11.98 -25.16 -32.95
N ALA A 11 11.75 -24.43 -31.86
CA ALA A 11 10.55 -24.14 -31.09
C ALA A 11 10.88 -22.96 -30.17
N SER A 12 9.84 -22.21 -29.79
CA SER A 12 9.88 -21.13 -28.82
C SER A 12 10.55 -21.52 -27.50
N THR A 13 11.41 -20.64 -26.99
CA THR A 13 11.45 -20.37 -25.55
C THR A 13 11.41 -18.87 -25.34
N LEU A 14 10.20 -18.34 -25.17
CA LEU A 14 9.99 -17.10 -24.44
C LEU A 14 10.52 -17.33 -23.03
N THR A 15 11.74 -16.91 -22.75
CA THR A 15 12.17 -16.68 -21.37
C THR A 15 11.43 -15.43 -20.91
N MET A 16 10.20 -15.58 -20.43
CA MET A 16 9.61 -14.59 -19.54
C MET A 16 10.53 -14.53 -18.33
N SER A 17 11.39 -13.52 -18.30
CA SER A 17 11.97 -13.05 -17.06
C SER A 17 10.81 -12.56 -16.21
N ALA A 18 10.29 -13.47 -15.39
CA ALA A 18 9.47 -13.12 -14.25
C ALA A 18 10.35 -12.25 -13.37
N PHE A 19 10.30 -10.94 -13.61
CA PHE A 19 10.70 -9.96 -12.62
C PHE A 19 9.88 -10.29 -11.39
N ALA A 20 10.55 -10.87 -10.39
CA ALA A 20 10.06 -10.99 -9.05
C ALA A 20 9.59 -9.59 -8.65
N GLN A 21 8.27 -9.37 -8.67
CA GLN A 21 7.73 -8.17 -8.08
C GLN A 21 8.19 -8.20 -6.62
N PRO A 22 8.90 -7.17 -6.14
CA PRO A 22 9.20 -7.09 -4.73
C PRO A 22 7.85 -7.18 -4.03
N ALA A 23 7.67 -8.23 -3.24
CA ALA A 23 6.51 -8.39 -2.39
C ALA A 23 6.32 -7.06 -1.67
N GLU A 24 5.24 -6.35 -2.00
CA GLU A 24 4.81 -5.14 -1.30
C GLU A 24 4.89 -5.47 0.20
N PRO A 25 5.80 -4.84 0.97
CA PRO A 25 5.83 -5.10 2.39
C PRO A 25 4.57 -4.48 2.97
N SER A 26 3.61 -5.37 3.20
CA SER A 26 2.30 -5.06 3.73
C SER A 26 2.44 -4.34 5.06
N ASN A 27 1.58 -3.35 5.24
CA ASN A 27 1.16 -2.77 6.51
C ASN A 27 2.25 -2.10 7.36
N GLY A 28 2.06 -0.79 7.58
CA GLY A 28 2.87 0.06 8.46
C GLY A 28 2.88 -0.34 9.95
N GLY A 29 2.52 -1.58 10.28
CA GLY A 29 2.52 -2.13 11.64
C GLY A 29 3.89 -2.55 12.15
N ASN A 30 4.95 -2.57 11.33
CA ASN A 30 6.28 -2.94 11.84
C ASN A 30 7.46 -2.23 11.16
N CYS A 31 7.35 -0.90 11.02
CA CYS A 31 8.41 -0.04 10.50
C CYS A 31 9.77 -0.29 11.17
N LYS A 32 9.82 -0.37 12.51
CA LYS A 32 11.07 -0.61 13.25
C LYS A 32 11.70 -1.98 12.94
N ALA A 33 10.90 -3.03 12.78
CA ALA A 33 11.46 -4.34 12.43
C ALA A 33 11.99 -4.36 10.99
N GLN A 34 11.35 -3.66 10.07
CA GLN A 34 11.82 -3.51 8.69
C GLN A 34 13.10 -2.69 8.61
N GLU A 35 13.21 -1.60 9.37
CA GLU A 35 14.44 -0.82 9.52
C GLU A 35 15.58 -1.69 10.07
N ALA A 36 15.33 -2.42 11.17
CA ALA A 36 16.32 -3.31 11.77
C ALA A 36 16.72 -4.50 10.88
N ALA A 37 15.85 -4.94 9.96
CA ALA A 37 16.20 -5.94 8.96
C ALA A 37 17.14 -5.35 7.89
N LEU A 38 16.81 -4.17 7.35
CA LEU A 38 17.64 -3.47 6.37
C LEU A 38 19.03 -3.12 6.91
N GLU A 39 19.12 -2.67 8.17
CA GLU A 39 20.40 -2.36 8.82
C GLU A 39 21.30 -3.60 8.96
N ARG A 40 20.72 -4.78 9.28
CA ARG A 40 21.45 -6.05 9.31
C ARG A 40 21.96 -6.45 7.93
N ASP A 41 21.12 -6.30 6.89
CA ASP A 41 21.51 -6.61 5.52
C ASP A 41 22.62 -5.65 5.02
N MET A 42 22.58 -4.38 5.41
CA MET A 42 23.64 -3.42 5.13
C MET A 42 24.96 -3.81 5.81
N ALA A 43 24.91 -4.27 7.06
CA ALA A 43 26.10 -4.75 7.78
C ALA A 43 26.70 -5.99 7.09
N LEU A 44 25.86 -6.91 6.61
CA LEU A 44 26.27 -8.08 5.85
C LEU A 44 26.86 -7.71 4.47
N ALA A 45 26.23 -6.77 3.75
CA ALA A 45 26.75 -6.28 2.49
C ALA A 45 28.12 -5.59 2.68
N ARG A 46 28.29 -4.86 3.78
CA ARG A 46 29.56 -4.23 4.15
C ARG A 46 30.66 -5.27 4.42
N SER A 47 30.37 -6.31 5.21
CA SER A 47 31.37 -7.34 5.52
C SER A 47 31.79 -8.13 4.28
N ARG A 48 30.92 -8.21 3.27
CA ARG A 48 31.18 -8.85 1.98
C ARG A 48 31.78 -7.92 0.91
N GLY A 49 32.04 -6.64 1.23
CA GLY A 49 32.57 -5.67 0.26
C GLY A 49 31.59 -5.29 -0.87
N GLN A 50 30.29 -5.56 -0.71
CA GLN A 50 29.26 -5.32 -1.72
C GLN A 50 28.79 -3.86 -1.70
N MET A 51 29.62 -2.95 -2.20
CA MET A 51 29.38 -1.51 -2.11
C MET A 51 28.14 -1.04 -2.86
N LEU A 52 27.84 -1.60 -4.04
CA LEU A 52 26.62 -1.26 -4.80
C LEU A 52 25.36 -1.67 -4.03
N ARG A 53 25.32 -2.93 -3.57
CA ARG A 53 24.19 -3.47 -2.79
C ARG A 53 23.94 -2.68 -1.52
N ARG A 54 25.00 -2.25 -0.83
CA ARG A 54 24.88 -1.38 0.34
C ARG A 54 24.21 -0.05 0.01
N ARG A 55 24.51 0.55 -1.16
CA ARG A 55 23.87 1.81 -1.59
C ARG A 55 22.37 1.60 -1.84
N GLU A 56 22.01 0.54 -2.57
CA GLU A 56 20.60 0.19 -2.80
C GLU A 56 19.83 0.00 -1.48
N LEU A 57 20.44 -0.71 -0.51
CA LEU A 57 19.86 -0.93 0.82
C LEU A 57 19.70 0.38 1.61
N ALA A 58 20.65 1.32 1.46
CA ALA A 58 20.56 2.63 2.09
C ALA A 58 19.43 3.49 1.49
N GLU A 59 19.23 3.42 0.17
CA GLU A 59 18.13 4.09 -0.52
C GLU A 59 16.78 3.52 -0.09
N THR A 60 16.67 2.19 0.01
CA THR A 60 15.45 1.53 0.51
C THR A 60 15.17 1.87 1.97
N LEU A 61 16.20 1.95 2.82
CA LEU A 61 16.05 2.39 4.21
C LEU A 61 15.55 3.84 4.29
N ASN A 62 16.08 4.74 3.46
CA ASN A 62 15.63 6.13 3.43
C ASN A 62 14.16 6.24 2.96
N ALA A 63 13.78 5.51 1.91
CA ALA A 63 12.40 5.47 1.44
C ALA A 63 11.44 4.91 2.51
N LEU A 64 11.85 3.85 3.22
CA LEU A 64 11.10 3.28 4.34
C LEU A 64 10.96 4.31 5.47
N GLN A 65 12.04 4.97 5.87
CA GLN A 65 12.00 6.00 6.90
C GLN A 65 11.06 7.15 6.53
N MET A 66 11.03 7.60 5.28
CA MET A 66 10.09 8.63 4.83
C MET A 66 8.63 8.19 4.95
N ARG A 67 8.32 6.95 4.56
CA ARG A 67 6.98 6.36 4.71
C ARG A 67 6.59 6.21 6.18
N CYS A 68 7.50 5.70 7.00
CA CYS A 68 7.29 5.42 8.42
C CYS A 68 7.25 6.68 9.28
N LYS A 69 7.99 7.72 8.90
CA LYS A 69 7.97 9.03 9.54
C LYS A 69 6.80 9.88 9.14
N THR A 70 5.95 9.50 8.18
CA THR A 70 4.80 10.31 7.73
C THR A 70 3.74 10.36 8.83
N PRO A 71 3.76 11.34 9.76
CA PRO A 71 2.79 11.42 10.85
C PRO A 71 1.49 12.05 10.32
N ALA A 72 1.56 12.66 9.14
CA ALA A 72 0.49 13.33 8.44
C ALA A 72 -0.58 12.35 7.93
N ALA A 73 -0.21 11.09 7.62
CA ALA A 73 -1.18 10.10 7.18
C ALA A 73 -2.07 9.62 8.34
N ALA A 74 -1.47 9.44 9.53
CA ALA A 74 -2.21 9.17 10.76
C ALA A 74 -3.08 10.39 11.12
N GLN A 75 -2.48 11.58 11.32
CA GLN A 75 -3.24 12.79 11.66
C GLN A 75 -4.37 13.08 10.65
N SER A 76 -4.15 12.84 9.35
CA SER A 76 -5.18 12.98 8.32
C SER A 76 -6.29 11.91 8.41
N ARG A 77 -5.98 10.70 8.88
CA ARG A 77 -6.98 9.66 9.18
C ARG A 77 -7.79 10.02 10.41
N GLU A 78 -7.17 10.40 11.52
CA GLU A 78 -7.88 10.79 12.74
C GLU A 78 -8.80 12.00 12.49
N VAL A 79 -8.32 13.02 11.76
CA VAL A 79 -9.15 14.19 11.37
C VAL A 79 -10.33 13.79 10.47
N ARG A 80 -10.14 12.83 9.55
CA ARG A 80 -11.25 12.30 8.74
C ARG A 80 -12.27 11.54 9.58
N ILE A 81 -11.82 10.78 10.57
CA ILE A 81 -12.72 10.05 11.47
C ILE A 81 -13.55 11.05 12.27
N GLU A 82 -12.93 12.04 12.89
CA GLU A 82 -13.63 13.08 13.66
C GLU A 82 -14.67 13.82 12.82
N LYS A 83 -14.32 14.17 11.58
CA LYS A 83 -15.25 14.80 10.63
C LYS A 83 -16.47 13.90 10.37
N LEU A 84 -16.25 12.62 10.08
CA LEU A 84 -17.34 11.66 9.83
C LEU A 84 -18.22 11.45 11.08
N GLU A 85 -17.62 11.40 12.27
CA GLU A 85 -18.36 11.29 13.53
C GLU A 85 -19.26 12.51 13.77
N GLN A 86 -18.78 13.71 13.43
CA GLN A 86 -19.57 14.92 13.50
C GLN A 86 -20.73 14.91 12.50
N GLU A 87 -20.46 14.51 11.25
CA GLU A 87 -21.50 14.38 10.21
C GLU A 87 -22.59 13.39 10.62
N ILE A 88 -22.22 12.24 11.19
CA ILE A 88 -23.19 11.25 11.71
C ILE A 88 -24.08 11.86 12.80
N ARG A 89 -23.50 12.64 13.72
CA ARG A 89 -24.28 13.31 14.78
C ARG A 89 -25.28 14.30 14.20
N THR A 90 -24.85 15.12 13.25
CA THR A 90 -25.74 16.06 12.55
C THR A 90 -26.87 15.33 11.82
N LEU A 91 -26.55 14.33 11.01
CA LEU A 91 -27.56 13.58 10.24
C LEU A 91 -28.58 12.88 11.15
N ARG A 92 -28.14 12.35 12.30
CA ARG A 92 -29.06 11.76 13.29
C ARG A 92 -30.02 12.80 13.88
N SER A 93 -29.56 14.02 14.14
CA SER A 93 -30.41 15.10 14.65
C SER A 93 -31.44 15.55 13.60
N GLU A 94 -31.01 15.65 12.34
CA GLU A 94 -31.89 16.00 11.22
C GLU A 94 -32.96 14.94 11.00
N LEU A 95 -32.58 13.66 11.07
CA LEU A 95 -33.51 12.54 10.97
C LEU A 95 -34.54 12.55 12.10
N SER A 96 -34.10 12.74 13.36
CA SER A 96 -35.00 12.83 14.51
C SER A 96 -36.04 13.94 14.33
N HIS A 97 -35.60 15.11 13.87
CA HIS A 97 -36.48 16.24 13.62
C HIS A 97 -37.49 15.95 12.50
N ALA A 98 -37.05 15.34 11.39
CA ALA A 98 -37.95 14.95 10.29
C ALA A 98 -38.99 13.90 10.74
N GLU A 99 -38.58 12.95 11.59
CA GLU A 99 -39.49 11.96 12.17
C GLU A 99 -40.53 12.58 13.11
N GLU A 100 -40.15 13.58 13.89
CA GLU A 100 -41.08 14.36 14.74
C GLU A 100 -42.09 15.13 13.90
N GLN A 101 -41.64 15.79 12.83
CA GLN A 101 -42.53 16.47 11.89
C GLN A 101 -43.54 15.49 11.25
N LEU A 102 -43.06 14.32 10.83
CA LEU A 102 -43.93 13.27 10.28
C LEU A 102 -44.96 12.79 11.31
N ARG A 103 -44.55 12.64 12.57
CA ARG A 103 -45.46 12.25 13.65
C ARG A 103 -46.53 13.30 13.90
N GLY A 104 -46.14 14.58 13.93
CA GLY A 104 -47.06 15.72 14.06
C GLY A 104 -48.13 15.68 12.97
N LEU A 105 -47.71 15.62 11.70
CA LEU A 105 -48.63 15.56 10.55
C LEU A 105 -49.56 14.34 10.58
N LYS A 106 -49.07 13.18 11.04
CA LYS A 106 -49.91 11.97 11.19
C LYS A 106 -50.94 12.10 12.32
N SER A 107 -50.60 12.78 13.42
CA SER A 107 -51.53 13.02 14.53
C SER A 107 -52.54 14.13 14.26
N GLU A 108 -52.22 15.04 13.34
CA GLU A 108 -53.06 16.18 12.95
C GLU A 108 -54.01 15.83 11.77
N SER A 109 -53.81 14.66 11.14
CA SER A 109 -54.74 14.13 10.15
C SER A 109 -56.05 13.69 10.85
N PRO A 110 -57.22 14.14 10.36
CA PRO A 110 -58.52 13.94 11.01
C PRO A 110 -59.01 12.48 11.04
#